data_AF-A0A7D5QET4-F1
#
_entry.id   AF-A0A7D5QET4-F1
#
_cell.length_a   1.000
_cell.length_b   1.000
_cell.length_c   1.000
_cell.angle_alpha   90.00
_cell.angle_beta   90.00
_cell.angle_gamma   90.00
#
_symmetry.space_group_name_H-M   'P 1'
#
loop_
_entity.id
_entity.type
_entity.pdbx_description
1 polymer ?
#
loop_
_entity_poly.entity_id
_entity_poly.type
_entity_poly.pdbx_seq_one_letter_code
_entity_poly.pdbx_strand_id
1 'polypeptide(L)'
;MNLAYFRKSKFDFNKTLENLKDKAKDLGLDLLGEVEISSGKIVQLCAKDWLSNLVSSQKELFAILPCSFLVFKKDDEVFVGVSDPSLLGKLSYDPSVQEISTKADSTLKKLVNDACGVEPLKVKKVRLYATTSCPYCKMEASFLDQNKVDYDYVLVDLDRDAAQEMVQKTGQMGVPVTEIVYENGDEEYIIGFDRSKLSQILLIKN
;
A
#
# COMPACT_ATOMS: atom_id res chain seq x y z
N MET A 1 5.59 7.99 -6.99
CA MET A 1 5.11 6.67 -6.51
C MET A 1 6.00 6.16 -5.39
N ASN A 2 5.41 5.84 -4.23
CA ASN A 2 6.14 5.18 -3.15
C ASN A 2 6.35 3.70 -3.52
N LEU A 3 7.59 3.22 -3.41
CA LEU A 3 7.96 1.84 -3.75
C LEU A 3 7.92 0.90 -2.54
N ALA A 4 7.82 1.48 -1.34
CA ALA A 4 7.88 0.77 -0.08
C ALA A 4 7.06 1.51 0.97
N TYR A 5 6.52 0.74 1.91
CA TYR A 5 5.87 1.24 3.11
C TYR A 5 6.85 1.10 4.28
N PHE A 6 7.25 2.22 4.88
CA PHE A 6 8.15 2.25 6.02
C PHE A 6 7.49 2.83 7.25
N ARG A 7 7.82 2.29 8.42
CA ARG A 7 7.48 2.88 9.71
C ARG A 7 8.70 2.91 10.61
N LYS A 8 8.81 3.99 11.38
CA LYS A 8 9.73 4.10 12.50
C LYS A 8 9.18 3.27 13.66
N SER A 9 10.02 2.39 14.20
CA SER A 9 9.71 1.59 15.38
C SER A 9 9.86 2.43 16.65
N LYS A 10 8.98 2.17 17.63
CA LYS A 10 9.16 2.66 19.00
C LYS A 10 10.10 1.78 19.83
N PHE A 11 10.50 0.64 19.29
CA PHE A 11 11.33 -0.36 19.96
C PHE A 11 12.77 -0.34 19.41
N ASP A 12 13.68 -0.95 20.18
CA ASP A 12 15.01 -1.23 19.67
C ASP A 12 14.99 -2.28 18.54
N PHE A 13 16.14 -2.48 17.91
CA PHE A 13 16.27 -3.34 16.73
C PHE A 13 15.92 -4.80 17.01
N ASN A 14 16.37 -5.34 18.14
CA ASN A 14 16.16 -6.74 18.48
C ASN A 14 14.68 -6.98 18.78
N LYS A 15 14.06 -6.09 19.55
CA LYS A 15 12.63 -6.19 19.87
C LYS A 15 11.76 -5.98 18.64
N THR A 16 12.13 -5.06 17.76
CA THR A 16 11.43 -4.85 16.48
C THR A 16 11.48 -6.10 15.60
N LEU A 17 12.64 -6.75 15.51
CA LEU A 17 12.83 -7.97 14.72
C LEU A 17 12.07 -9.17 15.32
N GLU A 18 12.06 -9.31 16.65
CA GLU A 18 11.26 -10.30 17.37
C GLU A 18 9.77 -10.09 17.09
N ASN A 19 9.27 -8.86 17.28
CA ASN A 19 7.88 -8.51 17.02
C ASN A 19 7.49 -8.81 15.56
N LEU A 20 8.34 -8.46 14.59
CA LEU A 20 8.08 -8.74 13.18
C LEU A 20 7.85 -10.25 12.95
N LYS A 21 8.67 -11.11 13.54
CA LYS A 21 8.56 -12.57 13.37
C LYS A 21 7.35 -13.15 14.10
N ASP A 22 7.10 -12.71 15.32
CA ASP A 22 5.96 -13.20 16.11
C ASP A 22 4.63 -12.78 15.49
N LYS A 23 4.52 -11.50 15.09
CA LYS A 23 3.31 -10.97 14.45
C LYS A 23 3.10 -11.52 13.05
N ALA A 24 4.17 -11.86 12.32
CA ALA A 24 4.05 -12.56 11.05
C ALA A 24 3.34 -13.91 11.23
N LYS A 25 3.74 -14.67 12.26
CA LYS A 25 3.11 -15.96 12.59
C LYS A 25 1.65 -15.81 12.96
N ASP A 26 1.30 -14.79 13.76
CA ASP A 26 -0.10 -14.47 14.11
C ASP A 26 -0.97 -14.19 12.86
N LEU A 27 -0.34 -13.66 11.79
CA LEU A 27 -0.97 -13.35 10.51
C LEU A 27 -0.88 -14.49 9.48
N GLY A 28 -0.36 -15.66 9.86
CA GLY A 28 -0.22 -16.82 8.97
C GLY A 28 0.90 -16.71 7.95
N LEU A 29 1.89 -15.84 8.20
CA LEU A 29 3.10 -15.69 7.40
C LEU A 29 4.24 -16.51 8.01
N ASP A 30 4.79 -17.43 7.23
CA ASP A 30 5.93 -18.24 7.63
C ASP A 30 7.25 -17.53 7.32
N LEU A 31 8.22 -17.70 8.21
CA LEU A 31 9.60 -17.28 7.98
C LEU A 31 10.31 -18.26 7.05
N LEU A 32 10.76 -17.77 5.90
CA LEU A 32 11.50 -18.55 4.92
C LEU A 32 13.02 -18.34 4.98
N GLY A 33 13.47 -17.17 5.45
CA GLY A 33 14.88 -16.88 5.57
C GLY A 33 15.17 -15.48 6.13
N GLU A 34 16.39 -15.31 6.63
CA GLU A 34 16.92 -14.04 7.13
C GLU A 34 18.31 -13.80 6.53
N VAL A 35 18.60 -12.56 6.13
CA VAL A 35 19.93 -12.15 5.64
C VAL A 35 20.37 -10.91 6.38
N GLU A 36 21.55 -10.97 6.98
CA GLU A 36 22.17 -9.81 7.64
C GLU A 36 22.81 -8.88 6.60
N ILE A 37 22.63 -7.58 6.81
CA ILE A 37 23.27 -6.51 6.04
C ILE A 37 23.94 -5.52 6.99
N SER A 38 24.80 -4.65 6.47
CA SER A 38 25.67 -3.77 7.27
C SER A 38 24.99 -3.01 8.41
N SER A 39 23.76 -2.55 8.21
CA SER A 39 22.98 -1.80 9.22
C SER A 39 21.56 -2.35 9.41
N GLY A 40 21.33 -3.62 9.11
CA GLY A 40 19.99 -4.19 9.18
C GLY A 40 19.88 -5.67 8.88
N LYS A 41 18.66 -6.11 8.65
CA LYS A 41 18.31 -7.48 8.33
C LYS A 41 17.16 -7.50 7.33
N ILE A 42 17.29 -8.33 6.31
CA ILE A 42 16.20 -8.68 5.41
C ILE A 42 15.55 -9.95 5.95
N VAL A 43 14.23 -9.92 6.08
CA VAL A 43 13.40 -11.04 6.57
C VAL A 43 12.43 -11.44 5.47
N GLN A 44 12.50 -12.68 5.02
CA GLN A 44 11.66 -13.22 3.97
C GLN A 44 10.45 -13.94 4.57
N LEU A 45 9.26 -13.42 4.30
CA LEU A 45 8.00 -13.92 4.83
C LEU A 45 7.06 -14.33 3.69
N CYS A 46 6.28 -15.40 3.87
CA CYS A 46 5.29 -15.81 2.88
C CYS A 46 4.10 -16.52 3.52
N ALA A 47 2.90 -16.29 3.02
CA ALA A 47 1.72 -17.07 3.43
C ALA A 47 1.69 -18.39 2.63
N LYS A 48 1.50 -19.52 3.32
CA LYS A 48 1.32 -20.84 2.67
C LYS A 48 0.17 -20.85 1.67
N ASP A 49 -0.93 -20.20 2.01
CA ASP A 49 -2.11 -20.12 1.15
C ASP A 49 -1.85 -19.31 -0.13
N TRP A 50 -0.95 -18.33 -0.08
CA TRP A 50 -0.55 -17.60 -1.29
C TRP A 50 0.32 -18.50 -2.18
N LEU A 51 1.26 -19.25 -1.60
CA LEU A 51 2.10 -20.18 -2.37
C LEU A 51 1.29 -21.27 -3.09
N SER A 52 0.32 -21.89 -2.42
CA SER A 52 -0.50 -22.95 -3.02
C SER A 52 -1.42 -22.42 -4.13
N ASN A 53 -2.03 -21.25 -3.92
CA ASN A 53 -2.93 -20.65 -4.90
C ASN A 53 -2.17 -20.05 -6.10
N LEU A 54 -1.03 -19.41 -5.88
CA LEU A 54 -0.27 -18.76 -6.96
C LEU A 54 0.44 -19.77 -7.87
N VAL A 55 0.98 -20.87 -7.32
CA VAL A 55 1.64 -21.91 -8.13
C VAL A 55 0.65 -22.63 -9.06
N SER A 56 -0.61 -22.78 -8.64
CA SER A 56 -1.64 -23.48 -9.42
C SER A 56 -2.33 -22.59 -10.46
N SER A 57 -2.48 -21.29 -10.19
CA SER A 57 -3.25 -20.37 -11.05
C SER A 57 -2.39 -19.38 -11.85
N GLN A 58 -1.28 -18.89 -11.30
CA GLN A 58 -0.50 -17.78 -11.88
C GLN A 58 1.00 -17.88 -11.57
N LYS A 59 1.69 -18.75 -12.31
CA LYS A 59 3.12 -19.05 -12.12
C LYS A 59 4.03 -17.81 -12.16
N GLU A 60 3.66 -16.78 -12.90
CA GLU A 60 4.44 -15.55 -13.03
C GLU A 60 4.52 -14.75 -11.72
N LEU A 61 3.48 -14.84 -10.88
CA LEU A 61 3.45 -14.20 -9.57
C LEU A 61 4.39 -14.86 -8.55
N PHE A 62 5.05 -15.97 -8.88
CA PHE A 62 6.14 -16.47 -8.06
C PHE A 62 7.34 -15.48 -8.02
N ALA A 63 7.54 -14.67 -9.07
CA ALA A 63 8.67 -13.75 -9.16
C ALA A 63 8.66 -12.62 -8.11
N ILE A 64 7.51 -12.38 -7.48
CA ILE A 64 7.29 -11.35 -6.46
C ILE A 64 7.23 -11.93 -5.03
N LEU A 65 7.43 -13.24 -4.90
CA LEU A 65 7.51 -13.95 -3.63
C LEU A 65 8.96 -14.40 -3.34
N PRO A 66 9.34 -14.54 -2.06
CA PRO A 66 8.58 -14.16 -0.87
C PRO A 66 8.58 -12.64 -0.60
N CYS A 67 7.72 -12.19 0.29
CA CYS A 67 7.65 -10.79 0.69
C CYS A 67 8.89 -10.44 1.52
N SER A 68 9.67 -9.48 1.04
CA SER A 68 10.89 -9.01 1.68
C SER A 68 10.59 -7.86 2.64
N PHE A 69 10.87 -8.07 3.92
CA PHE A 69 10.86 -7.02 4.94
C PHE A 69 12.28 -6.58 5.25
N LEU A 70 12.50 -5.28 5.34
CA LEU A 70 13.76 -4.69 5.74
C LEU A 70 13.60 -4.09 7.14
N VAL A 71 14.39 -4.58 8.10
CA VAL A 71 14.55 -3.97 9.42
C VAL A 71 15.94 -3.35 9.45
N PHE A 72 16.08 -2.04 9.67
CA PHE A 72 17.39 -1.38 9.65
C PHE A 72 17.48 -0.23 10.65
N LYS A 73 18.72 0.17 10.96
CA LYS A 73 19.03 1.34 11.76
C LYS A 73 19.50 2.49 10.89
N LYS A 74 19.00 3.69 11.15
CA LYS A 74 19.48 4.94 10.57
C LYS A 74 19.37 6.03 11.63
N ASP A 75 20.46 6.75 11.89
CA ASP A 75 20.51 7.87 12.85
C ASP A 75 19.97 7.49 14.25
N ASP A 76 20.37 6.31 14.76
CA ASP A 76 19.89 5.67 16.01
C ASP A 76 18.40 5.29 16.05
N GLU A 77 17.67 5.52 14.96
CA GLU A 77 16.27 5.12 14.80
C GLU A 77 16.18 3.78 14.08
N VAL A 78 15.18 2.98 14.46
CA VAL A 78 14.90 1.67 13.85
C VAL A 78 13.71 1.81 12.93
N PHE A 79 13.82 1.26 11.73
CA PHE A 79 12.77 1.27 10.73
C PHE A 79 12.44 -0.16 10.30
N VAL A 80 11.17 -0.38 10.02
CA VAL A 80 10.69 -1.58 9.32
C VAL A 80 10.02 -1.12 8.04
N GLY A 81 10.30 -1.81 6.94
CA GLY A 81 9.49 -1.62 5.75
C GLY A 81 9.38 -2.85 4.89
N VAL A 82 8.46 -2.75 3.94
CA VAL A 82 8.14 -3.78 2.95
C VAL A 82 7.93 -3.10 1.60
N SER A 83 8.18 -3.81 0.51
CA SER A 83 7.78 -3.34 -0.83
C SER A 83 6.30 -2.98 -0.83
N ASP A 84 5.93 -1.86 -1.46
CA ASP A 84 4.52 -1.41 -1.54
C ASP A 84 3.68 -2.53 -2.18
N PRO A 85 2.82 -3.21 -1.41
CA PRO A 85 2.10 -4.37 -1.92
C PRO A 85 1.06 -4.01 -2.97
N SER A 86 0.68 -2.72 -3.06
CA SER A 86 -0.20 -2.23 -4.12
C SER A 86 0.46 -2.28 -5.50
N LEU A 87 1.79 -2.38 -5.57
CA LEU A 87 2.51 -2.62 -6.82
C LEU A 87 2.16 -3.98 -7.43
N LEU A 88 1.79 -4.98 -6.62
CA LEU A 88 1.46 -6.31 -7.12
C LEU A 88 0.22 -6.28 -8.03
N GLY A 89 -0.83 -5.55 -7.63
CA GLY A 89 -2.02 -5.36 -8.45
C GLY A 89 -1.77 -4.58 -9.74
N LYS A 90 -0.65 -3.86 -9.86
CA LYS A 90 -0.26 -3.17 -11.12
C LYS A 90 0.49 -4.09 -12.09
N LEU A 91 1.02 -5.22 -11.62
CA LEU A 91 1.75 -6.17 -12.45
C LEU A 91 0.82 -7.16 -13.15
N SER A 92 -0.45 -7.27 -12.73
CA SER A 92 -1.43 -8.17 -13.32
C SER A 92 -2.83 -7.55 -13.31
N TYR A 93 -3.52 -7.60 -14.46
CA TYR A 93 -4.90 -7.14 -14.62
C TYR A 93 -5.95 -8.23 -14.31
N ASP A 94 -5.52 -9.37 -13.76
CA ASP A 94 -6.44 -10.44 -13.39
C ASP A 94 -7.21 -10.08 -12.11
N PRO A 95 -8.56 -10.10 -12.13
CA PRO A 95 -9.39 -9.79 -10.95
C PRO A 95 -9.08 -10.66 -9.72
N SER A 96 -8.67 -11.93 -9.91
CA SER A 96 -8.29 -12.81 -8.80
C SER A 96 -7.01 -12.34 -8.09
N VAL A 97 -6.14 -11.62 -8.81
CA VAL A 97 -4.90 -11.06 -8.26
C VAL A 97 -5.17 -9.76 -7.53
N GLN A 98 -6.19 -8.99 -7.93
CA GLN A 98 -6.56 -7.75 -7.24
C GLN A 98 -7.01 -8.03 -5.80
N GLU A 99 -7.81 -9.08 -5.59
CA GLU A 99 -8.23 -9.48 -4.24
C GLU A 99 -7.04 -9.94 -3.39
N ILE A 100 -6.15 -10.76 -3.97
CA ILE A 100 -4.91 -11.19 -3.31
C ILE A 100 -4.03 -10.00 -2.98
N SER A 101 -3.85 -9.05 -3.90
CA SER A 101 -3.04 -7.84 -3.73
C SER A 101 -3.60 -6.95 -2.62
N THR A 102 -4.93 -6.77 -2.56
CA THR A 102 -5.59 -5.98 -1.51
C THR A 102 -5.43 -6.63 -0.14
N LYS A 103 -5.62 -7.95 -0.06
CA LYS A 103 -5.38 -8.71 1.17
C LYS A 103 -3.91 -8.66 1.58
N ALA A 104 -2.99 -8.79 0.63
CA ALA A 104 -1.56 -8.66 0.89
C ALA A 104 -1.21 -7.25 1.39
N ASP A 105 -1.73 -6.19 0.77
CA ASP A 105 -1.51 -4.81 1.19
C ASP A 105 -1.91 -4.56 2.64
N SER A 106 -3.16 -4.91 2.98
CA SER A 106 -3.65 -4.79 4.36
C SER A 106 -2.82 -5.60 5.34
N THR A 107 -2.46 -6.84 5.00
CA THR A 107 -1.73 -7.76 5.88
C THR A 107 -0.30 -7.28 6.14
N LEU A 108 0.42 -6.89 5.08
CA LEU A 108 1.83 -6.49 5.17
C LEU A 108 1.97 -5.11 5.83
N LYS A 109 1.10 -4.13 5.52
CA LYS A 109 1.08 -2.83 6.22
C LYS A 109 0.74 -3.00 7.69
N LYS A 110 -0.23 -3.86 8.03
CA LYS A 110 -0.55 -4.20 9.43
C LYS A 110 0.64 -4.81 10.14
N LEU A 111 1.34 -5.75 9.50
CA LEU A 111 2.52 -6.38 10.09
C LEU A 111 3.63 -5.36 10.38
N VAL A 112 3.91 -4.44 9.46
CA VAL A 112 4.89 -3.35 9.70
C VAL A 112 4.46 -2.51 10.91
N ASN A 113 3.19 -2.13 10.98
CA ASN A 113 2.66 -1.30 12.08
C ASN A 113 2.76 -2.00 13.43
N ASP A 114 2.34 -3.27 13.50
CA ASP A 114 2.39 -4.09 14.71
C ASP A 114 3.83 -4.32 15.17
N ALA A 115 4.75 -4.62 14.23
CA ALA A 115 6.16 -4.81 14.52
C ALA A 115 6.79 -3.55 15.15
N CYS A 116 6.39 -2.38 14.68
CA CYS A 116 6.85 -1.08 15.14
C CYS A 116 6.12 -0.55 16.39
N GLY A 117 4.99 -1.14 16.79
CA GLY A 117 4.17 -0.65 17.90
C GLY A 117 3.48 0.68 17.60
N VAL A 118 3.09 0.89 16.34
CA VAL A 118 2.48 2.13 15.85
C VAL A 118 1.10 1.88 15.28
N GLU A 119 0.22 2.86 15.41
CA GLU A 119 -1.11 2.82 14.77
C GLU A 119 -0.99 3.01 13.25
N PRO A 120 -2.00 2.58 12.46
CA PRO A 120 -2.10 2.91 11.05
C PRO A 120 -2.00 4.42 10.81
N LEU A 121 -1.38 4.81 9.69
CA LEU A 121 -1.27 6.22 9.30
C LEU A 121 -2.65 6.81 9.08
N LYS A 122 -2.88 8.00 9.62
CA LYS A 122 -4.12 8.73 9.37
C LYS A 122 -4.04 9.47 8.03
N VAL A 123 -5.12 9.39 7.26
CA VAL A 123 -5.32 10.21 6.06
C VAL A 123 -5.44 11.67 6.50
N LYS A 124 -4.58 12.51 5.95
CA LYS A 124 -4.54 13.95 6.17
C LYS A 124 -5.29 14.72 5.09
N LYS A 125 -5.20 14.26 3.84
CA LYS A 125 -5.84 14.93 2.69
C LYS A 125 -6.18 13.92 1.60
N VAL A 126 -7.30 14.15 0.92
CA VAL A 126 -7.73 13.40 -0.26
C VAL A 126 -7.86 14.39 -1.42
N ARG A 127 -7.38 14.01 -2.61
CA ARG A 127 -7.56 14.77 -3.85
C ARG A 127 -7.99 13.82 -4.96
N LEU A 128 -9.10 14.12 -5.61
CA LEU A 128 -9.63 13.39 -6.76
C LEU A 128 -9.33 14.19 -8.03
N TYR A 129 -8.39 13.69 -8.84
CA TYR A 129 -8.15 14.18 -10.19
C TYR A 129 -9.21 13.61 -11.14
N ALA A 130 -9.89 14.51 -11.84
CA ALA A 130 -11.07 14.21 -12.64
C ALA A 130 -11.08 15.05 -13.92
N THR A 131 -12.04 14.75 -14.81
CA THR A 131 -12.36 15.61 -15.96
C THR A 131 -13.86 15.90 -16.00
N THR A 132 -14.25 16.97 -16.68
CA THR A 132 -15.65 17.44 -16.77
C THR A 132 -16.61 16.39 -17.34
N SER A 133 -16.12 15.51 -18.21
CA SER A 133 -16.89 14.51 -18.95
C SER A 133 -16.79 13.08 -18.40
N CYS A 134 -15.93 12.83 -17.41
CA CYS A 134 -15.65 11.48 -16.90
C CYS A 134 -16.79 10.94 -16.01
N PRO A 135 -17.51 9.88 -16.41
CA PRO A 135 -18.60 9.33 -15.60
C PRO A 135 -18.08 8.65 -14.33
N TYR A 136 -16.97 7.91 -14.39
CA TYR A 136 -16.38 7.25 -13.21
C TYR A 136 -15.91 8.25 -12.15
N CYS A 137 -15.42 9.41 -12.56
CA CYS A 137 -15.02 10.47 -11.66
C CYS A 137 -16.22 11.03 -10.88
N LYS A 138 -17.40 11.11 -11.52
CA LYS A 138 -18.65 11.48 -10.84
C LYS A 138 -19.14 10.40 -9.89
N MET A 139 -18.98 9.12 -10.27
CA MET A 139 -19.30 7.99 -9.40
C MET A 139 -18.44 7.99 -8.14
N GLU A 140 -17.13 8.22 -8.29
CA GLU A 140 -16.19 8.28 -7.17
C GLU A 140 -16.46 9.49 -6.27
N ALA A 141 -16.66 10.69 -6.84
CA ALA A 141 -17.07 11.87 -6.09
C ALA A 141 -18.35 11.62 -5.29
N SER A 142 -19.37 11.02 -5.91
CA SER A 142 -20.61 10.66 -5.23
C SER A 142 -20.38 9.67 -4.09
N PHE A 143 -19.47 8.70 -4.26
CA PHE A 143 -19.10 7.75 -3.23
C PHE A 143 -18.41 8.45 -2.05
N LEU A 144 -17.48 9.37 -2.31
CA LEU A 144 -16.81 10.16 -1.27
C LEU A 144 -17.79 11.07 -0.52
N ASP A 145 -18.68 11.77 -1.25
CA ASP A 145 -19.71 12.65 -0.69
C ASP A 145 -20.67 11.90 0.24
N GLN A 146 -21.17 10.74 -0.21
CA GLN A 146 -22.07 9.88 0.58
C GLN A 146 -21.44 9.44 1.90
N ASN A 147 -20.13 9.24 1.90
CA ASN A 147 -19.36 8.83 3.07
C ASN A 147 -18.76 10.00 3.85
N LYS A 148 -19.11 11.24 3.50
CA LYS A 148 -18.66 12.48 4.17
C LYS A 148 -17.14 12.60 4.22
N VAL A 149 -16.47 12.13 3.18
CA VAL A 149 -15.02 12.32 3.00
C VAL A 149 -14.82 13.72 2.45
N ASP A 150 -13.94 14.50 3.08
CA ASP A 150 -13.51 15.79 2.54
C ASP A 150 -12.40 15.56 1.50
N TYR A 151 -12.53 16.18 0.32
CA TYR A 151 -11.58 16.01 -0.78
C TYR A 151 -11.54 17.22 -1.71
N ASP A 152 -10.37 17.44 -2.30
CA ASP A 152 -10.20 18.39 -3.40
C ASP A 152 -10.63 17.73 -4.72
N TYR A 153 -11.61 18.28 -5.42
CA TYR A 153 -11.99 17.85 -6.77
C TYR A 153 -11.25 18.67 -7.82
N VAL A 154 -10.28 18.06 -8.51
CA VAL A 154 -9.34 18.74 -9.41
C VAL A 154 -9.63 18.37 -10.85
N LEU A 155 -10.08 19.34 -11.65
CA LEU A 155 -10.38 19.17 -13.07
C LEU A 155 -9.12 19.34 -13.93
N VAL A 156 -8.44 18.23 -14.23
CA VAL A 156 -7.17 18.23 -14.98
C VAL A 156 -7.34 18.55 -16.47
N ASP A 157 -8.57 18.47 -17.00
CA ASP A 157 -8.89 18.95 -18.35
C ASP A 157 -8.96 20.48 -18.46
N LEU A 158 -9.09 21.17 -17.32
CA LEU A 158 -9.11 22.63 -17.22
C LEU A 158 -7.83 23.19 -16.58
N ASP A 159 -7.04 22.35 -15.92
CA ASP A 159 -5.79 22.71 -15.25
C ASP A 159 -4.63 21.82 -15.76
N ARG A 160 -3.81 22.42 -16.65
CA ARG A 160 -2.67 21.72 -17.27
C ARG A 160 -1.56 21.40 -16.27
N ASP A 161 -1.36 22.23 -15.26
CA ASP A 161 -0.29 22.02 -14.30
C ASP A 161 -0.66 20.86 -13.37
N ALA A 162 -1.93 20.80 -12.93
CA ALA A 162 -2.46 19.66 -12.20
C ALA A 162 -2.40 18.35 -13.03
N ALA A 163 -2.69 18.41 -14.34
CA ALA A 163 -2.55 17.27 -15.23
C ALA A 163 -1.11 16.75 -15.29
N GLN A 164 -0.13 17.66 -15.43
CA GLN A 164 1.29 17.31 -15.45
C GLN A 164 1.75 16.74 -14.11
N GLU A 165 1.35 17.34 -12.99
CA GLU A 165 1.63 16.85 -11.64
C GLU A 165 1.12 15.41 -11.47
N MET A 166 -0.15 15.15 -11.83
CA MET A 166 -0.76 13.82 -11.77
C MET A 166 0.04 12.79 -12.59
N VAL A 167 0.38 13.12 -13.85
CA VAL A 167 1.16 12.24 -14.72
C VAL A 167 2.56 12.00 -14.17
N GLN A 168 3.25 13.02 -13.65
CA GLN A 168 4.59 12.87 -13.10
C GLN A 168 4.59 11.98 -11.84
N LYS A 169 3.60 12.13 -10.97
CA LYS A 169 3.50 11.37 -9.71
C LYS A 169 3.10 9.91 -9.92
N THR A 170 2.25 9.64 -10.93
CA THR A 170 1.58 8.35 -11.10
C THR A 170 1.93 7.60 -12.39
N GLY A 171 2.46 8.28 -13.40
CA GLY A 171 2.61 7.79 -14.76
C GLY A 171 1.28 7.65 -15.53
N GLN A 172 0.14 8.02 -14.92
CA GLN A 172 -1.17 7.85 -15.51
C GLN A 172 -1.64 9.12 -16.22
N MET A 173 -2.12 8.96 -17.45
CA MET A 173 -2.74 10.03 -18.23
C MET A 173 -4.27 10.07 -18.09
N GLY A 174 -4.86 8.96 -17.65
CA GLY A 174 -6.31 8.83 -17.47
C GLY A 174 -6.79 9.23 -16.08
N VAL A 175 -8.09 9.44 -15.95
CA VAL A 175 -8.82 9.71 -14.70
C VAL A 175 -9.92 8.64 -14.51
N PRO A 176 -10.44 8.42 -13.28
CA PRO A 176 -10.07 9.09 -12.03
C PRO A 176 -8.72 8.62 -11.49
N VAL A 177 -8.04 9.54 -10.79
CA VAL A 177 -6.88 9.24 -9.96
C VAL A 177 -7.11 9.89 -8.61
N THR A 178 -6.98 9.12 -7.53
CA THR A 178 -7.15 9.64 -6.17
C THR A 178 -5.83 9.60 -5.42
N GLU A 179 -5.39 10.78 -4.99
CA GLU A 179 -4.22 11.01 -4.15
C GLU A 179 -4.64 11.05 -2.68
N ILE A 180 -4.00 10.19 -1.89
CA ILE A 180 -4.15 10.08 -0.44
C ILE A 180 -2.85 10.56 0.19
N VAL A 181 -2.90 11.65 0.93
CA VAL A 181 -1.75 12.16 1.69
C VAL A 181 -1.93 11.78 3.15
N TYR A 182 -0.94 11.12 3.74
CA TYR A 182 -0.92 10.70 5.14
C TYR A 182 -0.30 11.78 6.06
N GLU A 183 -0.52 11.64 7.36
CA GLU A 183 -0.02 12.59 8.37
C GLU A 183 1.51 12.73 8.41
N ASN A 184 2.24 11.70 8.00
CA ASN A 184 3.71 11.70 7.90
C ASN A 184 4.23 12.28 6.56
N GLY A 185 3.35 12.69 5.65
CA GLY A 185 3.71 13.21 4.33
C GLY A 185 3.83 12.16 3.24
N ASP A 186 3.65 10.87 3.54
CA ASP A 186 3.61 9.84 2.51
C ASP A 186 2.36 10.01 1.64
N GLU A 187 2.49 9.66 0.36
CA GLU A 187 1.41 9.72 -0.62
C GLU A 187 1.10 8.32 -1.15
N GLU A 188 -0.18 7.97 -1.26
CA GLU A 188 -0.67 6.78 -1.96
C GLU A 188 -1.64 7.20 -3.07
N TYR A 189 -1.58 6.51 -4.21
CA TYR A 189 -2.39 6.83 -5.39
C TYR A 189 -3.25 5.63 -5.81
N ILE A 190 -4.54 5.89 -5.96
CA ILE A 190 -5.53 4.92 -6.45
C ILE A 190 -5.86 5.31 -7.89
N ILE A 191 -5.70 4.35 -8.82
CA ILE A 191 -5.94 4.57 -10.25
C ILE A 191 -7.26 3.91 -10.62
N GLY A 192 -8.16 4.69 -11.22
CA GLY A 192 -9.52 4.26 -11.50
C GLY A 192 -10.40 4.22 -10.25
N PHE A 193 -11.70 3.99 -10.46
CA PHE A 193 -12.66 3.92 -9.36
C PHE A 193 -12.62 2.55 -8.68
N ASP A 194 -11.70 2.38 -7.74
CA ASP A 194 -11.57 1.19 -6.89
C ASP A 194 -12.28 1.41 -5.54
N ARG A 195 -13.58 1.09 -5.52
CA ARG A 195 -14.41 1.22 -4.31
C ARG A 195 -13.86 0.40 -3.14
N SER A 196 -13.31 -0.78 -3.38
CA SER A 196 -12.79 -1.66 -2.31
C SER A 196 -11.61 -0.99 -1.62
N LYS A 197 -10.64 -0.52 -2.42
CA LYS A 197 -9.44 0.14 -1.92
C LYS A 197 -9.75 1.48 -1.25
N LEU A 198 -10.65 2.28 -1.83
CA LEU A 198 -11.14 3.52 -1.21
C LEU A 198 -11.80 3.25 0.14
N SER A 199 -12.70 2.25 0.22
CA SER A 199 -13.35 1.90 1.49
C SER A 199 -12.34 1.51 2.56
N GLN A 200 -11.31 0.73 2.18
CA GLN A 200 -10.28 0.28 3.10
C GLN A 200 -9.42 1.44 3.63
N ILE A 201 -8.91 2.30 2.73
CA ILE A 201 -8.00 3.40 3.11
C ILE A 201 -8.73 4.47 3.91
N LEU A 202 -9.97 4.78 3.53
CA LEU A 202 -10.78 5.83 4.15
C LEU A 202 -11.61 5.31 5.33
N LEU A 203 -11.45 4.03 5.71
CA LEU A 203 -12.15 3.38 6.82
C LEU A 203 -13.69 3.48 6.72
N ILE A 204 -14.21 3.40 5.50
CA ILE A 204 -15.65 3.44 5.21
C ILE A 204 -16.25 2.07 5.49
N LYS A 205 -17.36 2.03 6.24
CA LYS A 205 -18.10 0.79 6.52
C LYS A 205 -18.97 0.44 5.30
N ASN A 206 -18.79 -0.78 4.79
CA ASN A 206 -19.66 -1.35 3.76
C ASN A 206 -20.97 -1.87 4.35
#